data_AF-A0A183CCS1-F1
#
_entry.id   AF-A0A183CCS1-F1
#
_cell.length_a   1.000
_cell.length_b   1.000
_cell.length_c   1.000
_cell.angle_alpha   90.00
_cell.angle_beta   90.00
_cell.angle_gamma   90.00
#
_symmetry.space_group_name_H-M   'P 1'
#
loop_
_entity.id
_entity.type
_entity.pdbx_description
1 polymer ?
#
loop_
_entity_poly.entity_id
_entity_poly.type
_entity_poly.pdbx_seq_one_letter_code
_entity_poly.pdbx_strand_id
1 'polypeptide(L)'
;MSFKRRCVELRRILRRQSVLILIFLTSVAGFVYFFSSVTNEFQTIEEKHRHPKDLSTSDDLPGSRDPETVLHDGQIGNFEQLPVVLPPENLNGEGEDGRAIVTDLNSPKVRRAISEYGFNTMASDRTSMNRSIPDVRMKECKYWHYPEDLPSASVVIAFHNEGWSPLMRTMHSVLLRSPAYLLKEVILVDDFSDKEHLKDKLDDYIKQFNGKVKLVRNREREGLIRTRSIGAKAATADVVIFLDAHCEVNRNWLPPLLAPIRRNRRVMTVPVIDGIDMNTWAYRRVYGEADRHFRGIFEWGLLYKETELSEREKRQRLHNSEPFRSPTHAGGLFAIEKKWFTELGFYDEV
;
A
#
# COMPACT_ATOMS: atom_id res chain seq x y z
N MET A 1 -49.88 -77.37 -2.02
CA MET A 1 -48.70 -76.72 -1.40
C MET A 1 -49.14 -75.44 -0.71
N SER A 2 -48.97 -75.40 0.61
CA SER A 2 -49.89 -74.77 1.56
C SER A 2 -49.67 -73.27 1.80
N PHE A 3 -50.77 -72.50 1.80
CA PHE A 3 -50.92 -71.10 2.23
C PHE A 3 -50.13 -70.77 3.52
N LYS A 4 -49.95 -71.75 4.41
CA LYS A 4 -49.14 -71.60 5.64
C LYS A 4 -47.67 -71.24 5.38
N ARG A 5 -47.02 -71.73 4.31
CA ARG A 5 -45.61 -71.37 4.01
C ARG A 5 -45.47 -69.91 3.56
N ARG A 6 -46.39 -69.43 2.70
CA ARG A 6 -46.40 -68.02 2.25
C ARG A 6 -46.66 -67.04 3.40
N CYS A 7 -47.55 -67.35 4.34
CA CYS A 7 -47.80 -66.50 5.51
C CYS A 7 -46.59 -66.41 6.47
N VAL A 8 -45.84 -67.50 6.65
CA VAL A 8 -44.63 -67.50 7.49
C VAL A 8 -43.52 -66.68 6.84
N GLU A 9 -43.37 -66.77 5.52
CA GLU A 9 -42.38 -66.01 4.76
C GLU A 9 -42.70 -64.50 4.73
N LEU A 10 -43.97 -64.14 4.53
CA LEU A 10 -44.46 -62.74 4.66
C LEU A 10 -44.23 -62.17 6.05
N ARG A 11 -44.53 -62.93 7.13
CA ARG A 11 -44.22 -62.49 8.51
C ARG A 11 -42.72 -62.31 8.74
N ARG A 12 -41.88 -63.14 8.13
CA ARG A 12 -40.42 -63.05 8.26
C ARG A 12 -39.87 -61.84 7.52
N ILE A 13 -40.40 -61.52 6.34
CA ILE A 13 -40.06 -60.32 5.55
C ILE A 13 -40.51 -59.05 6.27
N LEU A 14 -41.76 -59.00 6.75
CA LEU A 14 -42.28 -57.87 7.51
C LEU A 14 -41.46 -57.62 8.77
N ARG A 15 -41.12 -58.67 9.53
CA ARG A 15 -40.28 -58.54 10.74
C ARG A 15 -38.86 -58.06 10.41
N ARG A 16 -38.29 -58.48 9.27
CA ARG A 16 -36.96 -58.03 8.82
C ARG A 16 -36.97 -56.58 8.34
N GLN A 17 -38.02 -56.14 7.66
CA GLN A 17 -38.22 -54.72 7.30
C GLN A 17 -38.42 -53.84 8.53
N SER A 18 -39.22 -54.28 9.52
CA SER A 18 -39.40 -53.54 10.77
C SER A 18 -38.09 -53.38 11.55
N VAL A 19 -37.24 -54.41 11.58
CA VAL A 19 -35.91 -54.33 12.21
C VAL A 19 -34.98 -53.37 11.46
N LEU A 20 -34.98 -53.40 10.13
CA LEU A 20 -34.18 -52.47 9.32
C LEU A 20 -34.63 -51.01 9.49
N ILE A 21 -35.93 -50.75 9.57
CA ILE A 21 -36.47 -49.41 9.84
C ILE A 21 -36.05 -48.93 11.23
N LEU A 22 -36.09 -49.81 12.24
CA LEU A 22 -35.66 -49.46 13.60
C LEU A 22 -34.16 -49.15 13.69
N ILE A 23 -33.32 -49.91 12.98
CA ILE A 23 -31.87 -49.65 12.88
C ILE A 23 -31.61 -48.33 12.17
N PHE A 24 -32.35 -48.04 11.09
CA PHE A 24 -32.21 -46.76 10.39
C PHE A 24 -32.58 -45.57 11.29
N LEU A 25 -33.73 -45.63 11.97
CA LEU A 25 -34.20 -44.57 12.87
C LEU A 25 -33.23 -44.35 14.05
N THR A 26 -32.69 -45.42 14.63
CA THR A 26 -31.69 -45.30 15.71
C THR A 26 -30.36 -44.72 15.23
N SER A 27 -29.92 -45.04 14.00
CA SER A 27 -28.71 -44.42 13.42
C SER A 27 -28.90 -42.94 13.13
N VAL A 28 -30.08 -42.54 12.61
CA VAL A 28 -30.40 -41.13 12.32
C VAL A 28 -30.47 -40.33 13.62
N ALA A 29 -31.13 -40.87 14.65
CA ALA A 29 -31.17 -40.23 15.96
C ALA A 29 -29.76 -40.08 16.58
N GLY A 30 -28.92 -41.11 16.46
CA GLY A 30 -27.52 -41.05 16.90
C GLY A 30 -26.71 -40.00 16.15
N PHE A 31 -26.91 -39.88 14.83
CA PHE A 31 -26.22 -38.88 14.01
C PHE A 31 -26.66 -37.45 14.36
N VAL A 32 -27.96 -37.22 14.56
CA VAL A 32 -28.48 -35.91 14.98
C VAL A 32 -27.95 -35.53 16.36
N TYR A 33 -27.93 -36.47 17.31
CA TYR A 33 -27.38 -36.22 18.64
C TYR A 33 -25.89 -35.91 18.60
N PHE A 34 -25.11 -36.68 17.82
CA PHE A 34 -23.68 -36.43 17.64
C PHE A 34 -23.42 -35.04 17.03
N PHE A 35 -24.14 -34.68 15.96
CA PHE A 35 -23.98 -33.37 15.32
C PHE A 35 -24.35 -32.23 16.26
N SER A 36 -25.46 -32.36 17.02
CA SER A 36 -25.87 -31.37 18.01
C SER A 36 -24.85 -31.23 19.15
N SER A 37 -24.22 -32.32 19.57
CA SER A 37 -23.17 -32.31 20.58
C SER A 37 -21.92 -31.58 20.07
N VAL A 38 -21.48 -31.89 18.85
CA VAL A 38 -20.31 -31.25 18.22
C VAL A 38 -20.55 -29.75 18.01
N THR A 39 -21.75 -29.34 17.57
CA THR A 39 -22.07 -27.90 17.41
C THR A 39 -22.08 -27.16 18.75
N ASN A 40 -22.58 -27.79 19.82
CA ASN A 40 -22.55 -27.20 21.15
C ASN A 40 -21.12 -27.06 21.69
N GLU A 41 -20.26 -28.05 21.45
CA GLU A 41 -18.85 -28.00 21.84
C GLU A 41 -18.11 -26.87 21.11
N PHE A 42 -18.36 -26.71 19.80
CA PHE A 42 -17.81 -25.60 19.01
C PHE A 42 -18.29 -24.22 19.51
N GLN A 43 -19.59 -24.07 19.82
CA GLN A 43 -20.10 -22.83 20.40
C GLN A 43 -19.49 -22.52 21.76
N THR A 44 -19.29 -23.55 22.60
CA THR A 44 -18.66 -23.39 23.92
C THR A 44 -17.19 -22.97 23.79
N ILE A 45 -16.46 -23.49 22.80
CA ILE A 45 -15.08 -23.10 22.49
C ILE A 45 -15.01 -21.66 21.96
N GLU A 46 -15.94 -21.25 21.09
CA GLU A 46 -16.06 -19.86 20.62
C GLU A 46 -16.39 -18.88 21.76
N GLU A 47 -17.24 -19.28 22.71
CA GLU A 47 -17.54 -18.47 23.90
C GLU A 47 -16.34 -18.37 24.85
N LYS A 48 -15.58 -19.46 25.03
CA LYS A 48 -14.36 -19.46 25.86
C LYS A 48 -13.20 -18.64 25.26
N HIS A 49 -13.11 -18.55 23.93
CA HIS A 49 -12.13 -17.72 23.22
C HIS A 49 -12.59 -16.29 23.01
N ARG A 50 -13.82 -15.96 23.36
CA ARG A 50 -14.27 -14.57 23.50
C ARG A 50 -13.64 -14.03 24.78
N HIS A 51 -12.42 -13.51 24.64
CA HIS A 51 -11.73 -12.78 25.70
C HIS A 51 -12.72 -11.86 26.44
N PRO A 52 -12.67 -11.79 27.78
CA PRO A 52 -13.38 -10.74 28.49
C PRO A 52 -12.95 -9.42 27.86
N LYS A 53 -13.91 -8.58 27.48
CA LYS A 53 -13.62 -7.20 27.10
C LYS A 53 -12.97 -6.58 28.33
N ASP A 54 -11.65 -6.50 28.31
CA ASP A 54 -10.90 -5.76 29.30
C ASP A 54 -11.32 -4.31 29.13
N LEU A 55 -12.11 -3.84 30.09
CA LEU A 55 -12.62 -2.47 30.17
C LEU A 55 -11.55 -1.58 30.80
N SER A 56 -10.31 -1.69 30.33
CA SER A 56 -9.21 -0.80 30.69
C SER A 56 -8.78 -0.03 29.44
N THR A 57 -9.11 1.26 29.43
CA THR A 57 -8.70 2.31 28.48
C THR A 57 -8.99 2.04 27.00
N SER A 58 -9.83 2.89 26.40
CA SER A 58 -9.95 3.03 24.95
C SER A 58 -8.65 3.62 24.37
N ASP A 59 -7.55 2.87 24.45
CA ASP A 59 -6.34 3.17 23.72
C ASP A 59 -6.72 3.16 22.25
N ASP A 60 -6.68 4.33 21.63
CA ASP A 60 -6.90 4.56 20.20
C ASP A 60 -6.20 3.46 19.38
N LEU A 61 -6.97 2.52 18.86
CA LEU A 61 -6.42 1.53 17.93
C LEU A 61 -5.75 2.29 16.77
N PRO A 62 -4.61 1.80 16.26
CA PRO A 62 -4.00 2.36 15.06
C PRO A 62 -5.04 2.50 13.93
N GLY A 63 -5.25 3.74 13.47
CA GLY A 63 -6.27 4.08 12.47
C GLY A 63 -7.59 4.62 13.03
N SER A 64 -7.67 5.01 14.31
CA SER A 64 -8.78 5.83 14.78
C SER A 64 -8.79 7.21 14.11
N ARG A 65 -9.98 7.83 14.07
CA ARG A 65 -10.18 9.13 13.42
C ARG A 65 -9.39 10.21 14.17
N ASP A 66 -8.66 11.03 13.42
CA ASP A 66 -8.00 12.21 13.95
C ASP A 66 -9.02 13.36 14.06
N PRO A 67 -9.39 13.82 15.27
CA PRO A 67 -10.36 14.89 15.45
C PRO A 67 -9.85 16.25 14.94
N GLU A 68 -8.53 16.44 14.77
CA GLU A 68 -7.96 17.68 14.26
C GLU A 68 -7.86 17.72 12.72
N THR A 69 -8.04 16.58 12.06
CA THR A 69 -8.14 16.49 10.59
C THR A 69 -9.61 16.53 10.19
N VAL A 70 -10.05 17.65 9.63
CA VAL A 70 -11.48 17.94 9.42
C VAL A 70 -11.78 18.27 7.96
N LEU A 71 -12.85 17.69 7.43
CA LEU A 71 -13.36 18.04 6.11
C LEU A 71 -14.33 19.23 6.24
N HIS A 72 -14.08 20.29 5.50
CA HIS A 72 -14.96 21.47 5.43
C HIS A 72 -15.57 21.59 4.04
N ASP A 73 -16.86 21.25 3.91
CA ASP A 73 -17.57 21.30 2.63
C ASP A 73 -17.47 22.69 1.99
N GLY A 74 -16.99 22.73 0.75
CA GLY A 74 -16.87 23.96 -0.04
C GLY A 74 -15.70 24.87 0.33
N GLN A 75 -14.91 24.56 1.36
CA GLN A 75 -13.70 25.29 1.71
C GLN A 75 -12.46 24.51 1.30
N ILE A 76 -11.66 25.09 0.40
CA ILE A 76 -10.40 24.47 -0.04
C ILE A 76 -9.45 24.29 1.15
N GLY A 77 -8.89 23.09 1.27
CA GLY A 77 -7.98 22.69 2.33
C GLY A 77 -6.70 23.52 2.41
N ASN A 78 -6.18 23.67 3.63
CA ASN A 78 -5.00 24.47 3.93
C ASN A 78 -3.69 23.99 3.28
N PHE A 79 -3.67 22.76 2.74
CA PHE A 79 -2.53 22.19 2.00
C PHE A 79 -2.77 21.98 0.50
N GLU A 80 -3.88 22.47 -0.05
CA GLU A 80 -4.15 22.32 -1.49
C GLU A 80 -3.32 23.26 -2.37
N GLN A 81 -2.78 24.34 -1.82
CA GLN A 81 -1.86 25.22 -2.56
C GLN A 81 -0.52 24.50 -2.71
N LEU A 82 -0.12 24.22 -3.95
CA LEU A 82 1.23 23.74 -4.19
C LEU A 82 2.21 24.87 -3.85
N PRO A 83 3.36 24.59 -3.20
CA PRO A 83 4.44 25.58 -3.13
C PRO A 83 4.78 25.96 -4.57
N VAL A 84 4.71 27.26 -4.87
CA VAL A 84 4.85 27.89 -6.20
C VAL A 84 5.59 26.99 -7.19
N VAL A 85 4.85 26.13 -7.89
CA VAL A 85 5.43 25.26 -8.91
C VAL A 85 5.76 26.19 -10.07
N LEU A 86 7.04 26.27 -10.43
CA LEU A 86 7.42 26.83 -11.71
C LEU A 86 6.60 26.09 -12.77
N PRO A 87 5.77 26.78 -13.58
CA PRO A 87 5.00 26.10 -14.61
C PRO A 87 5.96 25.24 -15.44
N PRO A 88 5.52 24.05 -15.91
CA PRO A 88 6.38 23.20 -16.72
C PRO A 88 6.95 24.04 -17.88
N GLU A 89 8.24 23.88 -18.16
CA GLU A 89 8.96 24.70 -19.15
C GLU A 89 8.25 24.68 -20.52
N ASN A 90 7.51 23.60 -20.79
CA ASN A 90 6.63 23.47 -21.94
C ASN A 90 5.32 22.78 -21.53
N LEU A 91 4.22 23.54 -21.43
CA LEU A 91 2.87 23.03 -21.14
C LEU A 91 2.37 21.98 -22.16
N ASN A 92 2.99 21.91 -23.34
CA ASN A 92 2.69 20.95 -24.40
C ASN A 92 3.82 19.93 -24.61
N GLY A 93 4.71 19.74 -23.64
CA GLY A 93 5.77 18.74 -23.69
C GLY A 93 5.23 17.31 -23.76
N GLU A 94 6.06 16.38 -24.26
CA GLU A 94 5.75 14.96 -24.25
C GLU A 94 5.57 14.48 -22.79
N GLY A 95 4.48 13.75 -22.53
CA GLY A 95 4.18 13.20 -21.21
C GLY A 95 3.60 14.19 -20.19
N GLU A 96 3.40 15.47 -20.54
CA GLU A 96 2.71 16.45 -19.70
C GLU A 96 1.27 16.02 -19.39
N ASP A 97 0.78 16.42 -18.21
CA ASP A 97 -0.48 15.97 -17.60
C ASP A 97 -0.57 14.44 -17.52
N GLY A 98 0.57 13.77 -17.36
CA GLY A 98 0.66 12.31 -17.32
C GLY A 98 0.17 11.62 -18.59
N ARG A 99 0.14 12.30 -19.74
CA ARG A 99 -0.33 11.73 -21.01
C ARG A 99 0.62 10.66 -21.54
N ALA A 100 0.05 9.70 -22.29
CA ALA A 100 0.81 8.65 -22.94
C ALA A 100 1.77 9.21 -24.00
N ILE A 101 3.02 8.73 -23.97
CA ILE A 101 4.02 8.99 -25.00
C ILE A 101 4.02 7.82 -25.98
N VAL A 102 3.88 8.15 -27.26
CA VAL A 102 3.89 7.16 -28.34
C VAL A 102 5.33 6.93 -28.80
N THR A 103 5.82 5.71 -28.63
CA THR A 103 7.11 5.28 -29.16
C THR A 103 6.94 4.01 -30.00
N ASP A 104 7.76 3.82 -31.03
CA ASP A 104 7.82 2.55 -31.75
C ASP A 104 8.45 1.45 -30.88
N LEU A 105 7.61 0.57 -30.34
CA LEU A 105 8.04 -0.55 -29.48
C LEU A 105 8.90 -1.58 -30.22
N ASN A 106 8.85 -1.64 -31.56
CA ASN A 106 9.69 -2.52 -32.35
C ASN A 106 11.09 -1.94 -32.59
N SER A 107 11.28 -0.65 -32.31
CA SER A 107 12.58 0.01 -32.43
C SER A 107 13.64 -0.72 -31.59
N PRO A 108 14.83 -1.01 -32.16
CA PRO A 108 15.92 -1.63 -31.41
C PRO A 108 16.32 -0.85 -30.15
N LYS A 109 16.17 0.48 -30.15
CA LYS A 109 16.46 1.33 -28.98
C LYS A 109 15.48 1.09 -27.83
N VAL A 110 14.18 1.04 -28.14
CA VAL A 110 13.13 0.80 -27.13
C VAL A 110 13.24 -0.62 -26.57
N ARG A 111 13.46 -1.63 -27.42
CA ARG A 111 13.68 -3.01 -26.95
C ARG A 111 14.89 -3.14 -26.04
N ARG A 112 15.99 -2.44 -26.34
CA ARG A 112 17.18 -2.41 -25.48
C ARG A 112 16.87 -1.76 -24.14
N ALA A 113 16.19 -0.61 -24.14
CA ALA A 113 15.77 0.07 -22.92
C ALA A 113 14.91 -0.82 -22.02
N ILE A 114 13.88 -1.46 -22.57
CA ILE A 114 13.00 -2.38 -21.83
C ILE A 114 13.79 -3.59 -21.31
N SER A 115 14.69 -4.15 -22.12
CA SER A 115 15.52 -5.28 -21.69
C SER A 115 16.49 -4.91 -20.57
N GLU A 116 16.95 -3.66 -20.52
CA GLU A 116 17.96 -3.21 -19.55
C GLU A 116 17.35 -2.73 -18.24
N TYR A 117 16.23 -2.02 -18.29
CA TYR A 117 15.61 -1.37 -17.13
C TYR A 117 14.25 -1.97 -16.73
N GLY A 118 13.67 -2.86 -17.55
CA GLY A 118 12.33 -3.41 -17.33
C GLY A 118 11.18 -2.52 -17.81
N PHE A 119 11.48 -1.32 -18.30
CA PHE A 119 10.51 -0.37 -18.84
C PHE A 119 11.14 0.54 -19.90
N ASN A 120 10.32 1.28 -20.62
CA ASN A 120 10.73 2.12 -21.74
C ASN A 120 11.36 3.44 -21.25
N THR A 121 12.65 3.43 -20.93
CA THR A 121 13.39 4.64 -20.56
C THR A 121 13.44 5.67 -21.69
N MET A 122 13.33 5.27 -22.95
CA MET A 122 13.28 6.22 -24.08
C MET A 122 12.07 7.15 -24.02
N ALA A 123 10.91 6.68 -23.54
CA ALA A 123 9.75 7.53 -23.29
C ALA A 123 9.98 8.44 -22.08
N SER A 124 10.57 7.88 -21.00
CA SER A 124 10.96 8.65 -19.81
C SER A 124 11.91 9.80 -20.13
N ASP A 125 12.96 9.56 -20.92
CA ASP A 125 14.00 10.55 -21.23
C ASP A 125 13.47 11.76 -22.02
N ARG A 126 12.33 11.60 -22.72
CA ARG A 126 11.64 12.68 -23.43
C ARG A 126 10.65 13.45 -22.56
N THR A 127 10.34 12.92 -21.39
CA THR A 127 9.41 13.52 -20.43
C THR A 127 10.16 14.49 -19.52
N SER A 128 9.59 15.67 -19.27
CA SER A 128 10.19 16.63 -18.32
C SER A 128 10.32 16.03 -16.91
N MET A 129 11.46 16.27 -16.24
CA MET A 129 11.67 15.89 -14.84
C MET A 129 10.64 16.55 -13.90
N ASN A 130 10.09 17.70 -14.30
CA ASN A 130 9.07 18.45 -13.57
C ASN A 130 7.65 18.32 -14.15
N ARG A 131 7.41 17.33 -15.04
CA ARG A 131 6.13 17.24 -15.76
C ARG A 131 4.92 17.35 -14.84
N SER A 132 3.85 17.97 -15.33
CA SER A 132 2.56 17.91 -14.65
C SER A 132 1.97 16.49 -14.71
N ILE A 133 1.19 16.13 -13.68
CA ILE A 133 0.45 14.86 -13.62
C ILE A 133 -1.01 15.15 -13.21
N PRO A 134 -1.97 14.30 -13.62
CA PRO A 134 -3.37 14.57 -13.34
C PRO A 134 -3.67 14.40 -11.84
N ASP A 135 -4.57 15.22 -11.32
CA ASP A 135 -5.11 15.03 -9.97
C ASP A 135 -6.13 13.88 -9.99
N VAL A 136 -5.66 12.69 -9.64
CA VAL A 136 -6.48 11.49 -9.66
C VAL A 136 -7.23 11.23 -8.36
N ARG A 137 -7.08 12.08 -7.34
CA ARG A 137 -7.73 11.93 -6.04
C ARG A 137 -9.26 12.06 -6.15
N MET A 138 -9.98 11.65 -5.12
CA MET A 138 -11.39 11.98 -4.96
C MET A 138 -11.56 13.50 -4.83
N LYS A 139 -12.70 14.03 -5.30
CA LYS A 139 -12.97 15.48 -5.22
C LYS A 139 -12.94 15.99 -3.78
N GLU A 140 -13.44 15.19 -2.84
CA GLU A 140 -13.47 15.55 -1.41
C GLU A 140 -12.09 15.65 -0.76
N CYS A 141 -11.05 15.03 -1.34
CA CYS A 141 -9.68 15.15 -0.84
C CYS A 141 -9.19 16.62 -0.76
N LYS A 142 -9.77 17.51 -1.57
CA LYS A 142 -9.41 18.92 -1.66
C LYS A 142 -9.94 19.79 -0.53
N TYR A 143 -10.82 19.25 0.31
CA TYR A 143 -11.54 20.00 1.34
C TYR A 143 -11.10 19.62 2.76
N TRP A 144 -10.12 18.74 2.88
CA TRP A 144 -9.53 18.39 4.16
C TRP A 144 -8.58 19.48 4.66
N HIS A 145 -8.77 19.82 5.92
CA HIS A 145 -7.89 20.68 6.68
C HIS A 145 -7.11 19.82 7.67
N TYR A 146 -5.79 19.94 7.62
CA TYR A 146 -4.87 19.18 8.46
C TYR A 146 -4.25 20.09 9.52
N PRO A 147 -3.83 19.54 10.68
CA PRO A 147 -2.98 20.28 11.63
C PRO A 147 -1.76 20.88 10.94
N GLU A 148 -1.29 22.06 11.36
CA GLU A 148 -0.12 22.70 10.75
C GLU A 148 1.21 22.22 11.36
N ASP A 149 1.17 21.70 12.59
CA ASP A 149 2.31 21.17 13.34
C ASP A 149 2.56 19.68 13.03
N LEU A 150 2.48 19.32 11.75
CA LEU A 150 2.81 17.96 11.28
C LEU A 150 4.31 17.66 11.48
N PRO A 151 4.67 16.39 11.75
CA PRO A 151 6.06 15.98 11.94
C PRO A 151 6.89 16.17 10.67
N SER A 152 8.19 16.42 10.82
CA SER A 152 9.10 16.50 9.67
C SER A 152 9.32 15.13 9.03
N ALA A 153 9.59 15.09 7.72
CA ALA A 153 9.78 13.86 6.95
C ALA A 153 11.14 13.79 6.24
N SER A 154 11.78 12.63 6.32
CA SER A 154 12.92 12.22 5.48
C SER A 154 12.41 11.20 4.46
N VAL A 155 12.58 11.49 3.17
CA VAL A 155 12.17 10.57 2.10
C VAL A 155 13.38 9.73 1.67
N VAL A 156 13.31 8.42 1.84
CA VAL A 156 14.34 7.44 1.47
C VAL A 156 13.97 6.79 0.14
N ILE A 157 14.86 6.89 -0.83
CA ILE A 157 14.74 6.29 -2.17
C ILE A 157 15.91 5.33 -2.35
N ALA A 158 15.64 4.03 -2.20
CA ALA A 158 16.62 2.99 -2.47
C ALA A 158 16.65 2.70 -3.98
N PHE A 159 17.84 2.60 -4.57
CA PHE A 159 17.99 2.33 -6.00
C PHE A 159 19.18 1.42 -6.31
N HIS A 160 19.05 0.65 -7.39
CA HIS A 160 20.13 -0.16 -7.95
C HIS A 160 20.00 -0.14 -9.48
N ASN A 161 21.01 0.36 -10.18
CA ASN A 161 21.03 0.42 -11.65
C ASN A 161 19.80 1.10 -12.29
N GLU A 162 19.20 2.03 -11.57
CA GLU A 162 18.00 2.74 -12.01
C GLU A 162 18.27 3.62 -13.23
N GLY A 163 17.26 3.77 -14.08
CA GLY A 163 17.30 4.73 -15.18
C GLY A 163 17.49 6.16 -14.65
N TRP A 164 18.31 6.97 -15.33
CA TRP A 164 18.58 8.34 -14.89
C TRP A 164 17.29 9.18 -14.77
N SER A 165 16.44 9.15 -15.79
CA SER A 165 15.23 9.98 -15.81
C SER A 165 14.12 9.53 -14.85
N PRO A 166 13.82 8.23 -14.64
CA PRO A 166 12.98 7.79 -13.53
C PRO A 166 13.46 8.28 -12.16
N LEU A 167 14.74 8.01 -11.81
CA LEU A 167 15.30 8.34 -10.51
C LEU A 167 15.22 9.84 -10.22
N MET A 168 15.64 10.65 -11.18
CA MET A 168 15.60 12.10 -11.06
C MET A 168 14.17 12.60 -10.97
N ARG A 169 13.24 12.08 -11.77
CA ARG A 169 11.83 12.51 -11.74
C ARG A 169 11.16 12.18 -10.41
N THR A 170 11.48 11.05 -9.79
CA THR A 170 11.02 10.75 -8.42
C THR A 170 11.50 11.79 -7.43
N MET A 171 12.82 12.04 -7.38
CA MET A 171 13.40 13.04 -6.50
C MET A 171 12.82 14.45 -6.73
N HIS A 172 12.71 14.88 -7.99
CA HIS A 172 12.11 16.17 -8.35
C HIS A 172 10.64 16.26 -7.94
N SER A 173 9.85 15.20 -8.16
CA SER A 173 8.44 15.19 -7.76
C SER A 173 8.27 15.40 -6.25
N VAL A 174 9.13 14.78 -5.44
CA VAL A 174 9.15 14.92 -3.98
C VAL A 174 9.50 16.35 -3.59
N LEU A 175 10.57 16.91 -4.17
CA LEU A 175 11.02 18.27 -3.85
C LEU A 175 9.98 19.33 -4.23
N LEU A 176 9.34 19.18 -5.40
CA LEU A 176 8.42 20.17 -5.96
C LEU A 176 7.01 20.12 -5.36
N ARG A 177 6.55 18.95 -4.89
CA ARG A 177 5.16 18.75 -4.45
C ARG A 177 5.02 18.53 -2.94
N SER A 178 6.10 18.69 -2.18
CA SER A 178 6.08 18.62 -0.72
C SER A 178 6.25 20.01 -0.11
N PRO A 179 5.48 20.37 0.94
CA PRO A 179 5.73 21.60 1.69
C PRO A 179 7.15 21.64 2.24
N ALA A 180 7.89 22.73 1.95
CA ALA A 180 9.32 22.82 2.22
C ALA A 180 9.70 22.69 3.71
N TYR A 181 8.79 23.09 4.61
CA TYR A 181 8.97 23.00 6.06
C TYR A 181 8.71 21.58 6.61
N LEU A 182 7.92 20.75 5.90
CA LEU A 182 7.67 19.36 6.27
C LEU A 182 8.74 18.43 5.71
N LEU A 183 9.16 18.63 4.45
CA LEU A 183 10.22 17.83 3.84
C LEU A 183 11.56 18.27 4.40
N LYS A 184 12.19 17.48 5.28
CA LYS A 184 13.51 17.80 5.84
C LYS A 184 14.61 17.54 4.83
N GLU A 185 14.60 16.35 4.23
CA GLU A 185 15.63 15.85 3.32
C GLU A 185 15.11 14.72 2.43
N VAL A 186 15.76 14.52 1.28
CA VAL A 186 15.63 13.33 0.43
C VAL A 186 16.95 12.56 0.47
N ILE A 187 16.90 11.28 0.77
CA ILE A 187 18.06 10.39 0.92
C ILE A 187 17.99 9.36 -0.19
N LEU A 188 18.86 9.50 -1.18
CA LEU A 188 19.11 8.49 -2.20
C LEU A 188 20.07 7.45 -1.62
N VAL A 189 19.71 6.18 -1.66
CA VAL A 189 20.56 5.08 -1.18
C VAL A 189 20.92 4.17 -2.34
N ASP A 190 22.17 4.26 -2.79
CA ASP A 190 22.73 3.45 -3.87
C ASP A 190 23.09 2.05 -3.34
N ASP A 191 22.35 1.04 -3.76
CA ASP A 191 22.62 -0.36 -3.46
C ASP A 191 23.64 -0.95 -4.45
N PHE A 192 24.84 -0.38 -4.48
CA PHE A 192 25.98 -0.87 -5.25
C PHE A 192 25.71 -0.96 -6.76
N SER A 193 25.18 0.14 -7.35
CA SER A 193 24.98 0.25 -8.80
C SER A 193 26.30 0.19 -9.59
N ASP A 194 26.27 -0.20 -10.85
CA ASP A 194 27.42 -0.20 -11.76
C ASP A 194 27.28 0.77 -12.95
N LYS A 195 26.08 1.34 -13.17
CA LYS A 195 25.84 2.30 -14.25
C LYS A 195 26.61 3.60 -14.02
N GLU A 196 27.36 4.02 -15.03
CA GLU A 196 28.22 5.20 -14.99
C GLU A 196 27.45 6.49 -14.63
N HIS A 197 26.21 6.64 -15.13
CA HIS A 197 25.40 7.82 -14.82
C HIS A 197 24.98 7.92 -13.35
N LEU A 198 25.11 6.85 -12.57
CA LEU A 198 24.81 6.81 -11.14
C LEU A 198 26.06 7.02 -10.26
N LYS A 199 27.22 7.28 -10.86
CA LYS A 199 28.49 7.59 -10.18
C LYS A 199 28.67 9.10 -10.09
N ASP A 200 29.84 9.62 -10.48
CA ASP A 200 30.21 11.02 -10.31
C ASP A 200 29.18 12.00 -10.87
N LYS A 201 28.52 11.65 -11.99
CA LYS A 201 27.43 12.45 -12.56
C LYS A 201 26.29 12.69 -11.56
N LEU A 202 25.92 11.68 -10.77
CA LEU A 202 24.88 11.81 -9.76
C LEU A 202 25.37 12.66 -8.58
N ASP A 203 26.60 12.41 -8.09
CA ASP A 203 27.22 13.21 -7.02
C ASP A 203 27.25 14.70 -7.37
N ASP A 204 27.63 15.03 -8.60
CA ASP A 204 27.68 16.40 -9.09
C ASP A 204 26.28 17.00 -9.26
N TYR A 205 25.34 16.24 -9.81
CA TYR A 205 23.97 16.71 -10.04
C TYR A 205 23.28 17.08 -8.73
N ILE A 206 23.43 16.30 -7.65
CA ILE A 206 22.70 16.57 -6.41
C ILE A 206 23.25 17.77 -5.61
N LYS A 207 24.47 18.25 -5.89
CA LYS A 207 25.07 19.42 -5.22
C LYS A 207 24.22 20.68 -5.37
N GLN A 208 23.48 20.79 -6.48
CA GLN A 208 22.60 21.94 -6.75
C GLN A 208 21.47 22.09 -5.73
N PHE A 209 21.13 21.04 -4.97
CA PHE A 209 20.07 21.08 -3.96
C PHE A 209 20.57 21.50 -2.57
N ASN A 210 21.79 22.04 -2.47
CA ASN A 210 22.37 22.63 -1.25
C ASN A 210 22.22 21.75 0.01
N GLY A 211 22.41 20.44 -0.13
CA GLY A 211 22.33 19.47 0.97
C GLY A 211 20.92 18.99 1.32
N LYS A 212 19.87 19.49 0.63
CA LYS A 212 18.50 18.97 0.75
C LYS A 212 18.36 17.54 0.25
N VAL A 213 19.15 17.18 -0.77
CA VAL A 213 19.30 15.81 -1.27
C VAL A 213 20.64 15.27 -0.80
N LYS A 214 20.62 14.08 -0.21
CA LYS A 214 21.79 13.35 0.28
C LYS A 214 21.91 12.02 -0.45
N LEU A 215 23.16 11.58 -0.64
CA LEU A 215 23.48 10.29 -1.23
C LEU A 215 24.22 9.42 -0.23
N VAL A 216 23.71 8.22 0.00
CA VAL A 216 24.36 7.16 0.77
C VAL A 216 24.71 6.05 -0.20
N ARG A 217 25.95 5.58 -0.20
CA ARG A 217 26.41 4.48 -1.08
C ARG A 217 26.76 3.26 -0.25
N ASN A 218 26.13 2.13 -0.56
CA ASN A 218 26.52 0.84 0.01
C ASN A 218 27.85 0.39 -0.60
N ARG A 219 28.68 -0.27 0.21
CA ARG A 219 29.99 -0.78 -0.23
C ARG A 219 29.90 -2.10 -0.99
N GLU A 220 28.78 -2.80 -0.84
CA GLU A 220 28.42 -4.04 -1.51
C GLU A 220 26.92 -4.06 -1.76
N ARG A 221 26.44 -5.04 -2.53
CA ARG A 221 25.01 -5.18 -2.83
C ARG A 221 24.28 -5.81 -1.63
N GLU A 222 23.64 -4.95 -0.85
CA GLU A 222 22.90 -5.28 0.37
C GLU A 222 21.50 -5.83 0.04
N GLY A 223 20.94 -5.45 -1.12
CA GLY A 223 19.55 -5.72 -1.47
C GLY A 223 18.59 -4.71 -0.85
N LEU A 224 17.35 -4.71 -1.35
CA LEU A 224 16.36 -3.65 -1.06
C LEU A 224 16.08 -3.46 0.43
N ILE A 225 15.89 -4.56 1.17
CA ILE A 225 15.48 -4.53 2.59
C ILE A 225 16.55 -3.83 3.45
N ARG A 226 17.79 -4.33 3.38
CA ARG A 226 18.93 -3.75 4.11
C ARG A 226 19.22 -2.32 3.66
N THR A 227 19.13 -2.03 2.36
CA THR A 227 19.30 -0.68 1.81
C THR A 227 18.28 0.31 2.40
N ARG A 228 17.02 -0.09 2.56
CA ARG A 228 16.00 0.73 3.23
C ARG A 228 16.33 0.95 4.70
N SER A 229 16.77 -0.08 5.42
CA SER A 229 17.21 0.06 6.82
C SER A 229 18.41 1.02 6.94
N ILE A 230 19.37 0.99 6.02
CA ILE A 230 20.51 1.92 5.96
C ILE A 230 20.00 3.36 5.76
N GLY A 231 19.08 3.58 4.81
CA GLY A 231 18.46 4.89 4.60
C GLY A 231 17.69 5.40 5.82
N ALA A 232 16.94 4.52 6.50
CA ALA A 232 16.21 4.85 7.73
C ALA A 232 17.14 5.25 8.88
N LYS A 233 18.28 4.55 9.03
CA LYS A 233 19.31 4.87 10.02
C LYS A 233 19.96 6.23 9.72
N ALA A 234 20.15 6.57 8.44
CA ALA A 234 20.72 7.86 8.00
C ALA A 234 19.72 9.04 8.10
N ALA A 235 18.42 8.79 8.12
CA ALA A 235 17.38 9.82 8.22
C ALA A 235 17.46 10.62 9.52
N THR A 236 17.12 11.91 9.47
CA THR A 236 17.20 12.84 10.61
C THR A 236 15.87 13.52 10.94
N ALA A 237 14.81 13.24 10.19
CA ALA A 237 13.47 13.73 10.48
C ALA A 237 12.71 12.85 11.47
N ASP A 238 11.52 13.29 11.87
CA ASP A 238 10.64 12.58 12.80
C ASP A 238 9.99 11.35 12.13
N VAL A 239 9.65 11.47 10.84
CA VAL A 239 9.05 10.39 10.03
C VAL A 239 9.98 10.00 8.90
N VAL A 240 10.10 8.70 8.65
CA VAL A 240 10.78 8.14 7.47
C VAL A 240 9.73 7.68 6.48
N ILE A 241 9.87 8.12 5.22
CA ILE A 241 9.00 7.75 4.11
C ILE A 241 9.82 7.01 3.07
N PHE A 242 9.38 5.81 2.68
CA PHE A 242 10.00 5.06 1.61
C PHE A 242 9.24 5.27 0.31
N LEU A 243 9.97 5.50 -0.78
CA LEU A 243 9.47 5.47 -2.14
C LEU A 243 10.40 4.60 -3.00
N ASP A 244 9.85 3.97 -4.02
CA ASP A 244 10.67 3.34 -5.06
C ASP A 244 11.28 4.42 -5.97
N ALA A 245 12.36 4.09 -6.67
CA ALA A 245 13.15 5.03 -7.46
C ALA A 245 12.53 5.41 -8.82
N HIS A 246 11.28 5.03 -9.05
CA HIS A 246 10.52 5.26 -10.28
C HIS A 246 9.05 5.62 -9.97
N CYS A 247 8.87 6.47 -8.95
CA CYS A 247 7.57 7.03 -8.55
C CYS A 247 7.41 8.49 -8.98
N GLU A 248 6.16 8.98 -9.03
CA GLU A 248 5.84 10.41 -9.10
C GLU A 248 4.77 10.73 -8.07
N VAL A 249 5.09 11.52 -7.05
CA VAL A 249 4.12 11.84 -5.99
C VAL A 249 3.08 12.85 -6.48
N ASN A 250 1.83 12.72 -6.06
CA ASN A 250 0.75 13.63 -6.45
C ASN A 250 0.72 14.90 -5.58
N ARG A 251 -0.15 15.86 -5.93
CA ARG A 251 -0.41 17.06 -5.11
C ARG A 251 -0.88 16.63 -3.71
N ASN A 252 -0.42 17.38 -2.70
CA ASN A 252 -0.86 17.24 -1.31
C ASN A 252 -0.76 15.77 -0.83
N TRP A 253 0.27 15.05 -1.27
CA TRP A 253 0.48 13.66 -0.90
C TRP A 253 1.00 13.49 0.53
N LEU A 254 1.77 14.48 1.03
CA LEU A 254 2.52 14.37 2.27
C LEU A 254 1.66 14.60 3.52
N PRO A 255 0.88 15.69 3.66
CA PRO A 255 0.07 15.94 4.86
C PRO A 255 -0.91 14.80 5.24
N PRO A 256 -1.64 14.17 4.29
CA PRO A 256 -2.52 13.04 4.61
C PRO A 256 -1.78 11.80 5.14
N LEU A 257 -0.51 11.63 4.79
CA LEU A 257 0.32 10.54 5.32
C LEU A 257 0.87 10.87 6.72
N LEU A 258 1.16 12.14 6.99
CA LEU A 258 1.74 12.55 8.27
C LEU A 258 0.70 12.71 9.39
N ALA A 259 -0.51 13.14 9.08
CA ALA A 259 -1.54 13.44 10.11
C ALA A 259 -1.90 12.22 10.98
N PRO A 260 -2.10 10.99 10.43
CA PRO A 260 -2.36 9.83 11.28
C PRO A 260 -1.17 9.47 12.19
N ILE A 261 0.07 9.67 11.72
CA ILE A 261 1.29 9.39 12.49
C ILE A 261 1.48 10.42 13.60
N ARG A 262 1.19 11.70 13.31
CA ARG A 262 1.15 12.77 14.31
C ARG A 262 0.22 12.39 15.46
N ARG A 263 -1.00 11.95 15.14
CA ARG A 263 -2.02 11.60 16.13
C ARG A 263 -1.67 10.36 16.94
N ASN A 264 -1.04 9.37 16.30
CA ASN A 264 -0.58 8.15 16.94
C ASN A 264 0.72 7.66 16.29
N ARG A 265 1.85 7.84 17.00
CA ARG A 265 3.19 7.47 16.52
C ARG A 265 3.35 6.00 16.11
N ARG A 266 2.45 5.12 16.55
CA ARG A 266 2.46 3.68 16.23
C ARG A 266 1.69 3.34 14.96
N VAL A 267 1.13 4.34 14.28
CA VAL A 267 0.52 4.18 12.95
C VAL A 267 1.61 4.23 11.88
N MET A 268 1.51 3.29 10.94
CA MET A 268 2.21 3.33 9.67
C MET A 268 1.18 3.65 8.58
N THR A 269 1.46 4.63 7.73
CA THR A 269 0.56 5.03 6.64
C THR A 269 1.10 4.59 5.30
N VAL A 270 0.20 4.24 4.39
CA VAL A 270 0.52 3.79 3.03
C VAL A 270 -0.32 4.63 2.06
N PRO A 271 0.26 5.24 1.03
CA PRO A 271 -0.53 5.95 0.02
C PRO A 271 -1.31 4.95 -0.85
N VAL A 272 -2.36 5.42 -1.52
CA VAL A 272 -2.88 4.70 -2.69
C VAL A 272 -1.80 4.77 -3.79
N ILE A 273 -1.41 3.63 -4.34
CA ILE A 273 -0.31 3.51 -5.29
C ILE A 273 -0.89 3.42 -6.70
N ASP A 274 -0.85 4.52 -7.43
CA ASP A 274 -1.31 4.60 -8.82
C ASP A 274 -0.31 3.98 -9.81
N GLY A 275 -0.77 3.73 -11.04
CA GLY A 275 0.04 3.15 -12.09
C GLY A 275 0.69 4.20 -12.99
N ILE A 276 1.99 4.03 -13.25
CA ILE A 276 2.68 4.64 -14.39
C ILE A 276 2.93 3.53 -15.41
N ASP A 277 2.44 3.71 -16.63
CA ASP A 277 2.57 2.68 -17.66
C ASP A 277 4.04 2.50 -18.10
N MET A 278 4.53 1.25 -18.05
CA MET A 278 5.93 0.93 -18.32
C MET A 278 6.39 1.28 -19.75
N ASN A 279 5.48 1.39 -20.72
CA ASN A 279 5.81 1.63 -22.12
C ASN A 279 5.60 3.09 -22.52
N THR A 280 4.48 3.66 -22.10
CA THR A 280 4.01 4.99 -22.53
C THR A 280 4.21 6.07 -21.49
N TRP A 281 4.57 5.72 -20.25
CA TRP A 281 4.69 6.66 -19.12
C TRP A 281 3.39 7.39 -18.77
N ALA A 282 2.24 6.86 -19.21
CA ALA A 282 0.94 7.39 -18.86
C ALA A 282 0.64 7.18 -17.37
N TYR A 283 0.20 8.23 -16.69
CA TYR A 283 -0.23 8.17 -15.30
C TYR A 283 -1.71 7.77 -15.22
N ARG A 284 -2.06 6.77 -14.42
CA ARG A 284 -3.44 6.27 -14.30
C ARG A 284 -3.76 5.79 -12.89
N ARG A 285 -5.04 5.90 -12.53
CA ARG A 285 -5.57 5.29 -11.30
C ARG A 285 -5.37 3.79 -11.31
N VAL A 286 -4.96 3.22 -10.18
CA VAL A 286 -4.82 1.77 -10.04
C VAL A 286 -6.18 1.04 -10.07
N TYR A 287 -7.24 1.62 -9.51
CA TYR A 287 -8.56 0.99 -9.39
C TYR A 287 -9.62 1.50 -10.37
N GLY A 288 -9.20 2.28 -11.40
CA GLY A 288 -10.07 2.87 -12.42
C GLY A 288 -10.91 4.06 -11.93
N GLU A 289 -11.49 3.95 -10.74
CA GLU A 289 -12.31 4.97 -10.09
C GLU A 289 -11.61 5.51 -8.83
N ALA A 290 -11.83 6.78 -8.51
CA ALA A 290 -11.15 7.44 -7.40
C ALA A 290 -11.67 7.01 -6.02
N ASP A 291 -12.94 6.60 -5.96
CA ASP A 291 -13.69 6.26 -4.75
C ASP A 291 -13.68 4.75 -4.44
N ARG A 292 -13.07 3.94 -5.32
CA ARG A 292 -12.84 2.51 -5.08
C ARG A 292 -11.53 2.29 -4.34
N HIS A 293 -11.62 1.57 -3.23
CA HIS A 293 -10.51 1.28 -2.34
C HIS A 293 -10.32 -0.21 -2.15
N PHE A 294 -9.07 -0.64 -2.15
CA PHE A 294 -8.66 -2.01 -1.86
C PHE A 294 -7.70 -2.01 -0.68
N ARG A 295 -7.71 -3.12 0.06
CA ARG A 295 -6.78 -3.40 1.16
C ARG A 295 -5.87 -4.56 0.78
N GLY A 296 -4.63 -4.48 1.23
CA GLY A 296 -3.66 -5.55 1.09
C GLY A 296 -4.05 -6.76 1.93
N ILE A 297 -3.97 -7.93 1.33
CA ILE A 297 -4.11 -9.25 1.95
C ILE A 297 -2.95 -10.14 1.46
N PHE A 298 -2.87 -11.35 1.99
CA PHE A 298 -1.98 -12.38 1.47
C PHE A 298 -2.75 -13.69 1.37
N GLU A 299 -2.39 -14.51 0.39
CA GLU A 299 -2.80 -15.91 0.37
C GLU A 299 -1.80 -16.78 1.16
N TRP A 300 -2.15 -18.02 1.50
CA TRP A 300 -1.33 -18.88 2.37
C TRP A 300 0.05 -19.22 1.83
N GLY A 301 0.32 -18.97 0.54
CA GLY A 301 1.67 -18.99 -0.05
C GLY A 301 2.49 -17.72 0.22
N LEU A 302 2.02 -16.81 1.07
CA LEU A 302 2.61 -15.51 1.38
C LEU A 302 2.77 -14.57 0.16
N LEU A 303 1.94 -14.75 -0.87
CA LEU A 303 1.87 -13.82 -2.00
C LEU A 303 0.93 -12.67 -1.68
N TYR A 304 1.39 -11.44 -1.92
CA TYR A 304 0.57 -10.24 -1.81
C TYR A 304 -0.61 -10.30 -2.78
N LYS A 305 -1.79 -9.93 -2.27
CA LYS A 305 -3.03 -9.79 -3.04
C LYS A 305 -3.77 -8.56 -2.53
N GLU A 306 -4.76 -8.12 -3.29
CA GLU A 306 -5.64 -7.02 -2.91
C GLU A 306 -7.09 -7.48 -2.95
N THR A 307 -7.90 -6.95 -2.05
CA THR A 307 -9.35 -7.18 -2.05
C THR A 307 -10.07 -5.91 -1.66
N GLU A 308 -11.33 -5.77 -2.04
CA GLU A 308 -12.13 -4.59 -1.70
C GLU A 308 -12.25 -4.41 -0.18
N LEU A 309 -12.53 -3.18 0.24
CA LEU A 309 -12.83 -2.91 1.64
C LEU A 309 -14.07 -3.69 2.09
N SER A 310 -13.99 -4.29 3.27
CA SER A 310 -15.16 -4.91 3.91
C SER A 310 -16.21 -3.87 4.28
N GLU A 311 -17.48 -4.26 4.30
CA GLU A 311 -18.59 -3.39 4.75
C GLU A 311 -18.39 -2.84 6.15
N ARG A 312 -17.71 -3.59 7.03
CA ARG A 312 -17.33 -3.12 8.36
C ARG A 312 -16.38 -1.92 8.31
N GLU A 313 -15.34 -1.97 7.48
CA GLU A 313 -14.39 -0.85 7.34
C GLU A 313 -15.06 0.35 6.66
N LYS A 314 -15.91 0.12 5.65
CA LYS A 314 -16.66 1.21 4.99
C LYS A 314 -17.55 1.96 5.99
N ARG A 315 -18.28 1.26 6.86
CA ARG A 315 -19.17 1.86 7.87
C ARG A 315 -18.46 2.63 8.99
N GLN A 316 -17.17 2.41 9.19
CA GLN A 316 -16.40 3.14 10.21
C GLN A 316 -15.95 4.52 9.75
N ARG A 317 -16.04 4.78 8.44
CA ARG A 317 -15.59 6.03 7.82
C ARG A 317 -16.80 6.90 7.58
N LEU A 318 -16.71 8.15 8.02
CA LEU A 318 -17.71 9.17 7.73
C LEU A 318 -17.59 9.64 6.28
N HIS A 319 -16.36 9.76 5.79
CA HIS A 319 -16.07 10.19 4.42
C HIS A 319 -15.23 9.13 3.70
N ASN A 320 -15.42 8.99 2.40
CA ASN A 320 -14.74 7.96 1.62
C ASN A 320 -13.26 8.27 1.32
N SER A 321 -12.75 9.40 1.80
CA SER A 321 -11.35 9.82 1.70
C SER A 321 -10.61 9.77 3.04
N GLU A 322 -11.27 9.36 4.12
CA GLU A 322 -10.59 9.08 5.39
C GLU A 322 -9.66 7.86 5.26
N PRO A 323 -8.54 7.77 6.01
CA PRO A 323 -7.74 6.55 6.06
C PRO A 323 -8.57 5.31 6.42
N PHE A 324 -8.12 4.14 5.98
CA PHE A 324 -8.73 2.85 6.32
C PHE A 324 -7.66 1.84 6.71
N ARG A 325 -8.05 0.81 7.46
CA ARG A 325 -7.09 -0.20 7.95
C ARG A 325 -6.88 -1.28 6.89
N SER A 326 -5.61 -1.66 6.74
CA SER A 326 -5.19 -2.72 5.84
C SER A 326 -4.43 -3.81 6.61
N PRO A 327 -4.77 -5.10 6.47
CA PRO A 327 -4.05 -6.20 7.12
C PRO A 327 -2.56 -6.27 6.75
N THR A 328 -2.23 -5.96 5.49
CA THR A 328 -0.85 -5.85 4.99
C THR A 328 -0.76 -4.72 3.96
N HIS A 329 0.43 -4.47 3.44
CA HIS A 329 0.71 -3.45 2.44
C HIS A 329 1.68 -4.01 1.38
N ALA A 330 1.72 -3.40 0.20
CA ALA A 330 2.60 -3.84 -0.90
C ALA A 330 4.11 -3.75 -0.55
N GLY A 331 4.47 -3.04 0.52
CA GLY A 331 5.85 -2.91 0.97
C GLY A 331 6.64 -1.79 0.30
N GLY A 332 6.33 -1.44 -0.95
CA GLY A 332 7.06 -0.43 -1.74
C GLY A 332 7.12 0.95 -1.09
N LEU A 333 5.95 1.49 -0.73
CA LEU A 333 5.79 2.89 -0.35
C LEU A 333 5.03 2.98 0.97
N PHE A 334 5.60 3.63 1.97
CA PHE A 334 4.97 3.83 3.28
C PHE A 334 5.69 4.92 4.09
N ALA A 335 5.01 5.45 5.10
CA ALA A 335 5.56 6.38 6.08
C ALA A 335 5.39 5.82 7.50
N ILE A 336 6.43 5.98 8.32
CA ILE A 336 6.48 5.51 9.70
C ILE A 336 7.31 6.46 10.58
N GLU A 337 6.91 6.67 11.82
CA GLU A 337 7.70 7.44 12.78
C GLU A 337 9.05 6.75 13.03
N LYS A 338 10.14 7.51 13.00
CA LYS A 338 11.50 6.97 13.00
C LYS A 338 11.82 6.20 14.29
N LYS A 339 11.45 6.75 15.45
CA LYS A 339 11.69 6.07 16.74
C LYS A 339 10.86 4.80 16.83
N TRP A 340 9.62 4.82 16.35
CA TRP A 340 8.77 3.64 16.28
C TRP A 340 9.37 2.56 15.37
N PHE A 341 9.87 2.94 14.20
CA PHE A 341 10.54 1.99 13.32
C PHE A 341 11.82 1.43 13.96
N THR A 342 12.53 2.23 14.75
CA THR A 342 13.68 1.78 15.54
C THR A 342 13.27 0.82 16.66
N GLU A 343 12.17 1.10 17.38
CA GLU A 343 11.59 0.23 18.41
C GLU A 343 11.14 -1.13 17.87
N LEU A 344 10.67 -1.16 16.61
CA LEU A 344 10.34 -2.39 15.88
C LEU A 344 11.57 -3.17 15.40
N GLY A 345 12.78 -2.59 15.50
CA GLY A 345 14.01 -3.20 15.01
C GLY A 345 14.28 -2.99 13.52
N PHE A 346 13.69 -1.97 12.89
CA PHE A 346 13.70 -1.76 11.44
C PHE A 346 13.10 -2.97 10.69
N TYR A 347 13.66 -3.32 9.52
CA TYR A 347 13.45 -4.63 8.94
C TYR A 347 14.41 -5.66 9.55
N ASP A 348 13.96 -6.92 9.58
CA ASP A 348 14.82 -8.05 9.93
C ASP A 348 16.10 -8.08 9.06
N GLU A 349 17.24 -8.28 9.71
CA GLU A 349 18.57 -8.25 9.10
C GLU A 349 19.10 -9.65 8.73
N VAL A 350 18.34 -10.72 9.06
CA VAL A 350 18.77 -12.13 8.93
C VAL A 350 18.27 -12.81 7.66
#